data_AF-A0A4P9WK82-F1
#
_entry.id   AF-A0A4P9WK82-F1
#
_cell.length_a   1.000
_cell.length_b   1.000
_cell.length_c   1.000
_cell.angle_alpha   90.00
_cell.angle_beta   90.00
_cell.angle_gamma   90.00
#
_symmetry.space_group_name_H-M   'P 1'
#
loop_
_entity.id
_entity.type
_entity.pdbx_description
1 polymer ?
#
loop_
_entity_poly.entity_id
_entity_poly.type
_entity_poly.pdbx_seq_one_letter_code
_entity_poly.pdbx_strand_id
1 'polypeptide(L)'
;MIAADVDAEGRWKHSRYEAHYSYLWSEWVAVFVLLLFWGVITVIYNVVIFYDSFQLPERRANLISGEDGEASERSRLIRDAPREQPVKSAMARRFSRAEKAARTALLMLLAVVTFTSLPLPYACTVPSQTPTPSPSPPIPPLPRCSTCLQNAATLPAAIISWIVAALGAFLVVIESVAAEGGSVDGARAAINGGIVPLIVGIVVVGMWEWASIRRMGQESGCA
;
A
#
# COMPACT_ATOMS: atom_id res chain seq x y z
N MET A 1 -9.45 28.99 -3.81
CA MET A 1 -10.30 29.61 -4.85
C MET A 1 -9.98 28.88 -6.14
N ILE A 2 -10.95 28.19 -6.73
CA ILE A 2 -10.73 27.13 -7.73
C ILE A 2 -10.73 27.77 -9.11
N ALA A 3 -9.62 27.66 -9.85
CA ALA A 3 -9.60 27.99 -11.27
C ALA A 3 -10.38 26.90 -12.01
N ALA A 4 -11.63 27.19 -12.38
CA ALA A 4 -12.40 26.31 -13.22
C ALA A 4 -12.08 26.63 -14.67
N ASP A 5 -11.55 25.64 -15.38
CA ASP A 5 -11.33 25.69 -16.82
C ASP A 5 -12.71 25.57 -17.48
N VAL A 6 -13.12 26.58 -18.23
CA VAL A 6 -14.41 26.58 -18.93
C VAL A 6 -14.10 26.31 -20.40
N ASP A 7 -14.70 25.25 -20.96
CA ASP A 7 -14.47 24.91 -22.36
C ASP A 7 -15.00 26.00 -23.30
N ALA A 8 -14.57 25.97 -24.57
CA ALA A 8 -14.99 26.92 -25.62
C ALA A 8 -16.53 27.03 -25.79
N GLU A 9 -17.28 26.08 -25.24
CA GLU A 9 -18.74 26.03 -25.24
C GLU A 9 -19.39 26.56 -23.95
N GLY A 10 -18.62 27.17 -23.03
CA GLY A 10 -19.15 27.70 -21.77
C GLY A 10 -19.53 26.63 -20.74
N ARG A 11 -19.18 25.36 -21.00
CA ARG A 11 -19.38 24.25 -20.06
C ARG A 11 -18.22 24.23 -19.07
N TRP A 12 -18.53 24.20 -17.78
CA TRP A 12 -17.53 23.97 -16.73
C TRP A 12 -16.85 22.63 -17.00
N LYS A 13 -15.53 22.62 -17.23
CA LYS A 13 -14.77 21.38 -17.07
C LYS A 13 -14.74 21.05 -15.58
N HIS A 14 -15.80 20.39 -15.10
CA HIS A 14 -15.55 19.21 -14.27
C HIS A 14 -14.47 18.42 -15.03
N SER A 15 -13.31 18.07 -14.51
CA SER A 15 -13.16 17.48 -13.20
C SER A 15 -11.67 17.19 -12.98
N ARG A 16 -10.67 17.94 -13.50
CA ARG A 16 -9.26 17.50 -13.31
C ARG A 16 -8.95 17.31 -11.83
N TYR A 17 -9.34 18.28 -11.01
CA TYR A 17 -9.22 18.20 -9.55
C TYR A 17 -10.06 17.06 -8.93
N GLU A 18 -11.32 16.92 -9.35
CA GLU A 18 -12.21 15.84 -8.89
C GLU A 18 -11.70 14.44 -9.31
N ALA A 19 -11.06 14.33 -10.46
CA ALA A 19 -10.44 13.12 -10.98
C ALA A 19 -9.22 12.77 -10.14
N HIS A 20 -8.30 13.71 -9.92
CA HIS A 20 -7.16 13.53 -9.01
C HIS A 20 -7.60 13.14 -7.59
N TYR A 21 -8.68 13.73 -7.09
CA TYR A 21 -9.26 13.34 -5.80
C TYR A 21 -9.82 11.91 -5.82
N SER A 22 -10.55 11.53 -6.88
CA SER A 22 -11.09 10.18 -7.01
C SER A 22 -10.01 9.10 -7.16
N TYR A 23 -8.91 9.40 -7.85
CA TYR A 23 -7.75 8.51 -7.97
C TYR A 23 -7.03 8.37 -6.64
N LEU A 24 -6.79 9.49 -5.96
CA LEU A 24 -6.20 9.49 -4.62
C LEU A 24 -7.05 8.66 -3.65
N TRP A 25 -8.37 8.89 -3.63
CA TRP A 25 -9.29 8.11 -2.81
C TRP A 25 -9.20 6.62 -3.13
N SER A 26 -9.15 6.25 -4.41
CA SER A 26 -8.98 4.86 -4.85
C SER A 26 -7.68 4.22 -4.36
N GLU A 27 -6.56 4.94 -4.42
CA GLU A 27 -5.26 4.50 -3.89
C GLU A 27 -5.32 4.23 -2.38
N TRP A 28 -5.96 5.11 -1.61
CA TRP A 28 -6.15 4.91 -0.17
C TRP A 28 -7.09 3.75 0.16
N VAL A 29 -8.11 3.51 -0.66
CA VAL A 29 -8.97 2.32 -0.53
C VAL A 29 -8.15 1.05 -0.73
N ALA A 30 -7.23 1.00 -1.69
CA ALA A 30 -6.36 -0.17 -1.89
C ALA A 30 -5.47 -0.44 -0.65
N VAL A 31 -4.89 0.62 -0.05
CA VAL A 31 -4.13 0.52 1.20
C VAL A 31 -5.01 0.00 2.34
N PHE A 32 -6.22 0.54 2.48
CA PHE A 32 -7.16 0.13 3.53
C PHE A 32 -7.58 -1.35 3.39
N VAL A 33 -7.85 -1.81 2.17
CA VAL A 33 -8.16 -3.21 1.88
C VAL A 33 -7.00 -4.12 2.29
N LEU A 34 -5.77 -3.78 1.93
CA LEU A 34 -4.60 -4.54 2.35
C LEU A 34 -4.39 -4.50 3.87
N LEU A 35 -4.68 -3.38 4.52
CA LEU A 35 -4.59 -3.23 5.98
C LEU A 35 -5.58 -4.14 6.69
N LEU A 36 -6.84 -4.18 6.24
CA LEU A 36 -7.84 -5.10 6.76
C LEU A 36 -7.41 -6.55 6.56
N PHE A 37 -6.90 -6.87 5.37
CA PHE A 37 -6.43 -8.21 5.06
C PHE A 37 -5.27 -8.64 5.98
N TRP A 38 -4.28 -7.76 6.17
CA TRP A 38 -3.18 -7.96 7.13
C TRP A 38 -3.69 -8.13 8.57
N GLY A 39 -4.65 -7.31 9.00
CA GLY A 39 -5.27 -7.40 10.31
C GLY A 39 -5.94 -8.76 10.55
N VAL A 40 -6.72 -9.25 9.59
CA VAL A 40 -7.38 -10.57 9.67
C VAL A 40 -6.35 -11.70 9.80
N ILE A 41 -5.29 -11.69 8.99
CA ILE A 41 -4.23 -12.71 9.06
C ILE A 41 -3.50 -12.66 10.39
N THR A 42 -3.24 -11.46 10.91
CA THR A 42 -2.59 -11.27 12.21
C THR A 42 -3.46 -11.84 13.33
N VAL A 43 -4.78 -11.62 13.29
CA VAL A 43 -5.72 -12.23 14.25
C VAL A 43 -5.67 -13.75 14.14
N ILE A 44 -5.76 -14.32 12.93
CA ILE A 44 -5.69 -15.78 12.72
C ILE A 44 -4.38 -16.35 13.26
N TYR A 45 -3.25 -15.71 12.97
CA TYR A 45 -1.94 -16.12 13.47
C TYR A 45 -1.88 -16.15 15.00
N ASN A 46 -2.37 -15.11 15.65
CA ASN A 46 -2.42 -15.04 17.12
C ASN A 46 -3.34 -16.10 17.72
N VAL A 47 -4.49 -16.36 17.08
CA VAL A 47 -5.42 -17.44 17.48
C VAL A 47 -4.74 -18.80 17.35
N VAL A 48 -4.05 -19.07 16.24
CA VAL A 48 -3.31 -20.33 16.03
C VAL A 48 -2.23 -20.52 17.10
N ILE A 49 -1.44 -19.49 17.41
CA ILE A 49 -0.43 -19.54 18.48
C ILE A 49 -1.09 -19.81 19.83
N PHE A 50 -2.19 -19.13 20.11
CA PHE A 50 -2.93 -19.31 21.36
C PHE A 50 -3.41 -20.76 21.50
N TYR A 51 -4.05 -21.32 20.48
CA TYR A 51 -4.47 -22.74 20.49
C TYR A 51 -3.30 -23.72 20.66
N ASP A 52 -2.19 -23.49 19.95
CA ASP A 52 -0.98 -24.32 20.06
C ASP A 52 -0.43 -24.30 21.50
N SER A 53 -0.42 -23.12 22.14
CA SER A 53 0.01 -22.96 23.54
C SER A 53 -0.89 -23.69 24.54
N PHE A 54 -2.19 -23.83 24.25
CA PHE A 54 -3.15 -24.54 25.11
C PHE A 54 -3.13 -26.06 24.94
N GLN A 55 -2.74 -26.60 23.77
CA GLN A 55 -2.65 -28.07 23.56
C GLN A 55 -1.31 -28.69 24.01
N LEU A 56 -0.25 -27.89 24.09
CA LEU A 56 1.07 -28.36 24.54
C LEU A 56 1.14 -28.98 25.96
N PRO A 57 0.37 -28.54 26.99
CA PRO A 57 0.41 -29.19 28.30
C PRO A 57 -0.14 -30.63 28.29
N GLU A 58 -1.20 -30.92 27.54
CA GLU A 58 -1.76 -32.28 27.43
C GLU A 58 -0.82 -33.25 26.68
N ARG A 59 -0.18 -32.79 25.59
CA ARG A 59 0.82 -33.63 24.90
C ARG A 59 2.04 -33.94 25.79
N ARG A 60 2.51 -32.99 26.60
CA ARG A 60 3.60 -33.26 27.55
C ARG A 60 3.17 -34.23 28.64
N ALA A 61 1.95 -34.14 29.16
CA ALA A 61 1.45 -35.09 30.15
C ALA A 61 1.37 -36.53 29.61
N ASN A 62 0.94 -36.70 28.36
CA ASN A 62 0.83 -38.01 27.72
C ASN A 62 2.19 -38.61 27.30
N LEU A 63 3.19 -37.78 26.98
CA LEU A 63 4.56 -38.24 26.73
C LEU A 63 5.28 -38.62 28.03
N ILE A 64 5.07 -37.89 29.12
CA ILE A 64 5.71 -38.18 30.42
C ILE A 64 5.12 -39.45 31.06
N SER A 65 3.82 -39.74 30.88
CA SER A 65 3.17 -40.93 31.45
C SER A 65 3.43 -42.24 30.67
N GLY A 66 4.08 -42.17 29.51
CA GLY A 66 4.43 -43.34 28.67
C GLY A 66 5.89 -43.79 28.76
N GLU A 67 6.73 -43.09 29.53
CA GLU A 67 8.20 -43.27 29.52
C GLU A 67 8.79 -43.60 30.90
N ASP A 68 7.98 -44.21 31.78
CA ASP A 68 8.46 -44.83 33.02
C ASP A 68 9.10 -46.20 32.69
N GLY A 69 10.35 -46.18 32.20
CA GLY A 69 11.10 -47.43 31.98
C GLY A 69 12.60 -47.28 31.67
N GLU A 70 12.99 -46.50 30.66
CA GLU A 70 14.35 -46.64 30.08
C GLU A 70 15.06 -45.32 29.67
N ALA A 71 14.53 -44.14 30.00
CA ALA A 71 15.05 -42.86 29.48
C ALA A 71 16.02 -42.08 30.40
N SER A 72 16.42 -42.66 31.53
CA SER A 72 17.18 -41.93 32.57
C SER A 72 18.67 -41.72 32.23
N GLU A 73 19.29 -42.55 31.38
CA GLU A 73 20.72 -42.41 31.05
C GLU A 73 20.99 -41.58 29.78
N ARG A 74 20.05 -41.51 28.83
CA ARG A 74 20.26 -40.77 27.56
C ARG A 74 19.98 -39.27 27.67
N SER A 75 19.23 -38.84 28.69
CA SER A 75 18.77 -37.46 28.87
C SER A 75 19.84 -36.49 29.43
N ARG A 76 21.01 -36.98 29.85
CA ARG A 76 22.09 -36.09 30.34
C ARG A 76 23.07 -35.61 29.26
N LEU A 77 23.08 -36.21 28.06
CA LEU A 77 23.94 -35.77 26.95
C LEU A 77 23.30 -34.76 25.99
N ILE A 78 22.00 -34.48 26.12
CA ILE A 78 21.25 -33.53 25.26
C ILE A 78 20.91 -32.27 26.07
N ARG A 79 21.87 -31.72 26.82
CA ARG A 79 21.69 -30.47 27.58
C ARG A 79 22.42 -29.26 26.98
N ASP A 80 23.23 -29.48 25.93
CA ASP A 80 24.03 -28.43 25.28
C ASP A 80 23.60 -28.13 23.83
N ALA A 81 22.44 -28.62 23.38
CA ALA A 81 21.85 -28.10 22.16
C ALA A 81 21.32 -26.68 22.45
N PRO A 82 21.70 -25.65 21.67
CA PRO A 82 21.21 -24.29 21.87
C PRO A 82 19.69 -24.33 21.85
N ARG A 83 19.04 -23.75 22.88
CA ARG A 83 17.58 -23.62 23.04
C ARG A 83 16.91 -23.35 21.69
N GLU A 84 16.52 -24.42 20.99
CA GLU A 84 15.64 -24.30 19.84
C GLU A 84 14.34 -23.77 20.39
N GLN A 85 13.98 -22.56 19.92
CA GLN A 85 12.71 -21.94 20.22
C GLN A 85 11.60 -22.98 20.04
N PRO A 86 10.62 -23.01 20.96
CA PRO A 86 9.61 -24.06 20.99
C PRO A 86 9.05 -24.24 19.59
N VAL A 87 9.10 -25.48 19.11
CA VAL A 87 8.67 -25.95 17.79
C VAL A 87 7.35 -25.25 17.43
N LYS A 88 7.43 -24.10 16.75
CA LYS A 88 6.26 -23.42 16.20
C LYS A 88 5.65 -24.44 15.25
N SER A 89 4.42 -24.86 15.50
CA SER A 89 3.68 -25.75 14.60
C SER A 89 3.87 -25.31 13.14
N ALA A 90 3.95 -26.25 12.20
CA ALA A 90 4.16 -25.94 10.78
C ALA A 90 3.17 -24.87 10.26
N MET A 91 1.98 -24.83 10.86
CA MET A 91 0.95 -23.82 10.66
C MET A 91 1.38 -22.42 11.14
N ALA A 92 1.91 -22.28 12.37
CA ALA A 92 2.42 -21.01 12.88
C ALA A 92 3.58 -20.45 12.03
N ARG A 93 4.43 -21.31 11.45
CA ARG A 93 5.50 -20.88 10.53
C ARG A 93 4.94 -20.31 9.21
N ARG A 94 3.88 -20.92 8.66
CA ARG A 94 3.19 -20.44 7.43
C ARG A 94 2.56 -19.07 7.64
N PHE A 95 1.79 -18.91 8.72
CA PHE A 95 1.17 -17.63 9.04
C PHE A 95 2.18 -16.51 9.35
N SER A 96 3.32 -16.83 9.98
CA SER A 96 4.39 -15.84 10.19
C SER A 96 5.03 -15.36 8.87
N ARG A 97 5.17 -16.25 7.87
CA ARG A 97 5.64 -15.86 6.53
C ARG A 97 4.59 -15.01 5.80
N ALA A 98 3.31 -15.40 5.89
CA ALA A 98 2.20 -14.66 5.34
C ALA A 98 2.11 -13.24 5.95
N GLU A 99 2.26 -13.12 7.27
CA GLU A 99 2.28 -11.84 7.99
C GLU A 99 3.43 -10.95 7.49
N LYS A 100 4.64 -11.50 7.36
CA LYS A 100 5.80 -10.74 6.87
C LYS A 100 5.62 -10.28 5.42
N ALA A 101 5.06 -11.14 4.56
CA ALA A 101 4.76 -10.81 3.18
C ALA A 101 3.69 -9.70 3.08
N ALA A 102 2.58 -9.86 3.80
CA ALA A 102 1.51 -8.86 3.90
C ALA A 102 2.04 -7.50 4.37
N ARG A 103 2.82 -7.49 5.45
CA ARG A 103 3.41 -6.27 6.00
C ARG A 103 4.32 -5.58 5.00
N THR A 104 5.14 -6.34 4.28
CA THR A 104 6.07 -5.78 3.29
C THR A 104 5.29 -5.13 2.13
N ALA A 105 4.30 -5.83 1.58
CA ALA A 105 3.45 -5.30 0.50
C ALA A 105 2.67 -4.06 0.96
N LEU A 106 2.10 -4.08 2.17
CA LEU A 106 1.41 -2.96 2.78
C LEU A 106 2.33 -1.75 2.92
N LEU A 107 3.54 -1.93 3.47
CA LEU A 107 4.49 -0.83 3.67
C LEU A 107 4.96 -0.22 2.35
N MET A 108 5.23 -1.05 1.34
CA MET A 108 5.60 -0.55 0.01
C MET A 108 4.47 0.25 -0.62
N LEU A 109 3.24 -0.28 -0.59
CA LEU A 109 2.08 0.43 -1.14
C LEU A 109 1.82 1.73 -0.38
N LEU A 110 1.87 1.70 0.95
CA LEU A 110 1.70 2.89 1.79
C LEU A 110 2.75 3.96 1.49
N ALA A 111 4.03 3.59 1.34
CA ALA A 111 5.10 4.52 1.00
C ALA A 111 4.87 5.20 -0.36
N VAL A 112 4.35 4.46 -1.33
CA VAL A 112 4.07 5.01 -2.66
C VAL A 112 2.81 5.88 -2.67
N VAL A 113 1.73 5.44 -2.03
CA VAL A 113 0.48 6.22 -1.96
C VAL A 113 0.71 7.51 -1.17
N THR A 114 1.52 7.46 -0.11
CA THR A 114 1.92 8.69 0.60
C THR A 114 2.74 9.62 -0.28
N PHE A 115 3.66 9.09 -1.09
CA PHE A 115 4.40 9.87 -2.07
C PHE A 115 3.48 10.55 -3.11
N THR A 116 2.54 9.83 -3.73
CA THR A 116 1.59 10.39 -4.70
C THR A 116 0.58 11.36 -4.07
N SER A 117 0.31 11.21 -2.78
CA SER A 117 -0.59 12.08 -2.00
C SER A 117 -0.02 13.47 -1.75
N LEU A 118 1.30 13.66 -1.79
CA LEU A 118 1.91 14.94 -1.45
C LEU A 118 1.51 16.01 -2.48
N PRO A 119 0.83 17.09 -2.05
CA PRO A 119 0.49 18.18 -2.94
C PRO A 119 1.71 19.05 -3.20
N LEU A 120 1.92 19.42 -4.45
CA LEU A 120 2.89 20.44 -4.84
C LEU A 120 2.19 21.78 -5.07
N PRO A 121 2.68 22.88 -4.46
CA PRO A 121 2.24 24.21 -4.81
C PRO A 121 2.78 24.61 -6.18
N TYR A 122 1.96 25.25 -7.01
CA TYR A 122 2.38 25.84 -8.29
C TYR A 122 1.63 27.16 -8.54
N ALA A 123 2.25 28.04 -9.32
CA ALA A 123 1.62 29.29 -9.73
C ALA A 123 0.55 29.02 -10.79
N CYS A 124 -0.64 29.60 -10.62
CA CYS A 124 -1.76 29.41 -11.54
C CYS A 124 -2.54 30.71 -11.74
N THR A 125 -3.05 30.91 -12.95
CA THR A 125 -3.96 32.01 -13.28
C THR A 125 -5.38 31.66 -12.87
N VAL A 126 -6.01 32.49 -12.05
CA VAL A 126 -7.43 32.36 -11.71
C VAL A 126 -8.22 33.27 -12.65
N PRO A 127 -9.28 32.76 -13.32
CA PRO A 127 -10.15 33.61 -14.11
C PRO A 127 -10.72 34.70 -13.22
N SER A 128 -10.49 35.97 -13.60
CA SER A 128 -11.12 37.09 -12.93
C SER A 128 -12.63 36.94 -13.10
N GLN A 129 -13.36 37.02 -11.98
CA GLN A 129 -14.81 36.96 -12.01
C GLN A 129 -15.35 37.95 -13.05
N THR A 130 -16.38 37.51 -13.78
CA THR A 130 -17.08 38.28 -14.81
C THR A 130 -17.35 39.71 -14.29
N PRO A 131 -16.98 40.75 -15.05
CA PRO A 131 -17.19 42.10 -14.60
C PRO A 131 -18.69 42.31 -14.34
N THR A 132 -19.00 42.76 -13.13
CA THR A 132 -20.32 43.31 -12.80
C THR A 132 -20.65 44.37 -13.86
N PRO A 133 -21.86 44.41 -14.44
CA PRO A 133 -22.18 45.38 -15.50
C PRO A 133 -21.98 46.80 -14.95
N SER A 134 -20.88 47.42 -15.35
CA SER A 134 -20.50 48.79 -15.00
C SER A 134 -20.58 49.64 -16.27
N PRO A 135 -21.11 50.86 -16.21
CA PRO A 135 -21.24 51.75 -17.38
C PRO A 135 -19.91 52.29 -17.92
N SER A 136 -18.77 51.86 -17.37
CA SER A 136 -17.43 52.24 -17.82
C SER A 136 -16.94 51.31 -18.95
N PRO A 137 -16.11 51.80 -19.89
CA PRO A 137 -15.54 50.95 -20.94
C PRO A 137 -14.87 49.72 -20.31
N PRO A 138 -15.10 48.50 -20.83
CA PRO A 138 -14.62 47.29 -20.20
C PRO A 138 -13.09 47.27 -20.24
N ILE A 139 -12.47 47.56 -19.10
CA ILE A 139 -11.06 47.27 -18.88
C ILE A 139 -10.97 45.74 -18.83
N PRO A 140 -10.21 45.08 -19.72
CA PRO A 140 -10.06 43.64 -19.68
C PRO A 140 -9.52 43.26 -18.29
N PRO A 141 -10.18 42.36 -17.56
CA PRO A 141 -9.74 42.03 -16.23
C PRO A 141 -8.36 41.37 -16.30
N LEU A 142 -7.38 41.95 -15.60
CA LEU A 142 -6.05 41.35 -15.53
C LEU A 142 -6.16 39.95 -14.89
N PRO A 143 -5.49 38.92 -15.45
CA PRO A 143 -5.44 37.60 -14.86
C PRO A 143 -4.82 37.71 -13.45
N ARG A 144 -5.51 37.17 -12.44
CA ARG A 144 -4.99 37.15 -11.07
C ARG A 144 -4.17 35.89 -10.87
N CYS A 145 -2.91 36.06 -10.48
CA CYS A 145 -2.05 34.96 -10.09
C CYS A 145 -2.40 34.49 -8.68
N SER A 146 -2.43 33.17 -8.48
CA SER A 146 -2.58 32.56 -7.17
C SER A 146 -1.73 31.30 -7.07
N THR A 147 -1.61 30.75 -5.86
CA THR A 147 -0.98 29.45 -5.63
C THR A 147 -2.03 28.36 -5.64
N CYS A 148 -1.92 27.42 -6.58
CA CYS A 148 -2.71 26.21 -6.64
C CYS A 148 -1.95 25.03 -6.01
N LEU A 149 -2.68 24.01 -5.57
CA LEU A 149 -2.14 22.77 -5.02
C LEU A 149 -2.64 21.59 -5.85
N GLN A 150 -1.73 20.72 -6.28
CA GLN A 150 -2.07 19.49 -7.00
C GLN A 150 -1.12 18.36 -6.59
N ASN A 151 -1.66 17.15 -6.47
CA ASN A 151 -0.91 15.95 -6.09
C ASN A 151 -0.42 15.19 -7.34
N ALA A 152 0.32 14.10 -7.12
CA ALA A 152 0.82 13.23 -8.20
C ALA A 152 -0.11 12.05 -8.52
N ALA A 153 -1.28 11.97 -7.88
CA ALA A 153 -2.21 10.85 -8.06
C ALA A 153 -2.76 10.86 -9.49
N THR A 154 -2.58 9.79 -10.24
CA THR A 154 -3.02 9.67 -11.63
C THR A 154 -3.74 8.34 -11.84
N LEU A 155 -4.54 8.23 -12.91
CA LEU A 155 -5.19 6.97 -13.24
C LEU A 155 -4.21 5.78 -13.36
N PRO A 156 -3.04 5.90 -14.04
CA PRO A 156 -2.06 4.82 -14.09
C PRO A 156 -1.50 4.45 -12.71
N ALA A 157 -1.20 5.44 -11.85
CA ALA A 157 -0.74 5.19 -10.49
C ALA A 157 -1.78 4.41 -9.67
N ALA A 158 -3.05 4.81 -9.77
CA ALA A 158 -4.16 4.11 -9.13
C ALA A 158 -4.30 2.67 -9.63
N ILE A 159 -4.24 2.42 -10.94
CA ILE A 159 -4.29 1.06 -11.50
C ILE A 159 -3.13 0.20 -10.97
N ILE A 160 -1.91 0.71 -11.02
CA ILE A 160 -0.73 -0.05 -10.56
C ILE A 160 -0.83 -0.32 -9.05
N SER A 161 -1.34 0.63 -8.25
CA SER A 161 -1.55 0.46 -6.82
C SER A 161 -2.49 -0.73 -6.50
N TRP A 162 -3.57 -0.88 -7.27
CA TRP A 162 -4.49 -2.01 -7.15
C TRP A 162 -3.88 -3.33 -7.59
N ILE A 163 -3.03 -3.33 -8.63
CA ILE A 163 -2.29 -4.52 -9.04
C ILE A 163 -1.32 -4.97 -7.93
N VAL A 164 -0.60 -4.03 -7.31
CA VAL A 164 0.26 -4.33 -6.16
C VAL A 164 -0.56 -4.87 -4.99
N ALA A 165 -1.72 -4.29 -4.71
CA ALA A 165 -2.62 -4.78 -3.67
C ALA A 165 -3.08 -6.23 -3.94
N ALA A 166 -3.51 -6.52 -5.16
CA ALA A 166 -3.94 -7.85 -5.57
C ALA A 166 -2.80 -8.88 -5.49
N LEU A 167 -1.60 -8.53 -5.97
CA LEU A 167 -0.41 -9.38 -5.88
C LEU A 167 0.01 -9.63 -4.43
N GLY A 168 -0.05 -8.61 -3.58
CA GLY A 168 0.21 -8.74 -2.14
C GLY A 168 -0.78 -9.69 -1.47
N ALA A 169 -2.08 -9.54 -1.75
CA ALA A 169 -3.11 -10.44 -1.24
C ALA A 169 -2.93 -11.87 -1.75
N PHE A 170 -2.58 -12.05 -3.03
CA PHE A 170 -2.32 -13.36 -3.61
C PHE A 170 -1.09 -14.04 -2.98
N LEU A 171 -0.02 -13.30 -2.76
CA LEU A 171 1.19 -13.80 -2.10
C LEU A 171 0.86 -14.33 -0.70
N VAL A 172 0.08 -13.58 0.07
CA VAL A 172 -0.38 -14.01 1.39
C VAL A 172 -1.17 -15.32 1.31
N VAL A 173 -2.11 -15.44 0.37
CA VAL A 173 -2.92 -16.66 0.22
C VAL A 173 -2.00 -17.85 -0.04
N ILE A 174 -1.02 -17.70 -0.93
CA ILE A 174 0.00 -18.72 -1.19
C ILE A 174 0.75 -19.08 0.11
N GLU A 175 1.23 -18.09 0.87
CA GLU A 175 1.95 -18.33 2.12
C GLU A 175 1.11 -19.04 3.19
N SER A 176 -0.20 -18.76 3.22
CA SER A 176 -1.11 -19.34 4.20
C SER A 176 -1.51 -20.79 3.88
N VAL A 177 -1.66 -21.13 2.59
CA VAL A 177 -2.21 -22.43 2.16
C VAL A 177 -1.11 -23.40 1.74
N ALA A 178 -0.06 -22.92 1.08
CA ALA A 178 0.89 -23.81 0.42
C ALA A 178 1.79 -24.54 1.43
N ALA A 179 1.90 -25.86 1.26
CA ALA A 179 2.95 -26.64 1.89
C ALA A 179 4.29 -26.37 1.20
N GLU A 180 5.39 -26.39 1.95
CA GLU A 180 6.74 -26.12 1.43
C GLU A 180 7.03 -27.01 0.20
N GLY A 181 7.38 -26.40 -0.92
CA GLY A 181 7.66 -27.08 -2.18
C GLY A 181 8.19 -26.12 -3.25
N GLY A 182 9.06 -26.59 -4.15
CA GLY A 182 9.80 -25.73 -5.09
C GLY A 182 8.92 -24.89 -6.03
N SER A 183 7.70 -25.33 -6.33
CA SER A 183 6.72 -24.56 -7.12
C SER A 183 6.26 -23.27 -6.41
N VAL A 184 6.17 -23.33 -5.08
CA VAL A 184 5.74 -22.21 -4.22
C VAL A 184 6.83 -21.13 -4.14
N ASP A 185 8.09 -21.56 -4.05
CA ASP A 185 9.24 -20.64 -4.03
C ASP A 185 9.39 -19.91 -5.38
N GLY A 186 9.14 -20.61 -6.49
CA GLY A 186 9.09 -19.99 -7.82
C GLY A 186 7.99 -18.93 -7.93
N ALA A 187 6.77 -19.25 -7.48
CA ALA A 187 5.66 -18.30 -7.47
C ALA A 187 5.96 -17.07 -6.59
N ARG A 188 6.54 -17.28 -5.40
CA ARG A 188 6.98 -16.19 -4.50
C ARG A 188 8.01 -15.30 -5.18
N ALA A 189 9.02 -15.87 -5.81
CA ALA A 189 10.06 -15.11 -6.51
C ALA A 189 9.47 -14.30 -7.67
N ALA A 190 8.56 -14.88 -8.45
CA ALA A 190 7.88 -14.19 -9.55
C ALA A 190 7.01 -13.02 -9.05
N ILE A 191 6.23 -13.22 -7.98
CA ILE A 191 5.38 -12.16 -7.42
C ILE A 191 6.24 -11.04 -6.83
N ASN A 192 7.26 -11.37 -6.03
CA ASN A 192 8.17 -10.35 -5.48
C ASN A 192 8.94 -9.62 -6.59
N GLY A 193 9.35 -10.35 -7.63
CA GLY A 193 9.99 -9.79 -8.82
C GLY A 193 9.06 -8.88 -9.64
N GLY A 194 7.74 -9.07 -9.55
CA GLY A 194 6.73 -8.20 -10.16
C GLY A 194 6.35 -6.99 -9.31
N ILE A 195 6.27 -7.12 -7.99
CA ILE A 195 5.88 -6.01 -7.09
C ILE A 195 6.88 -4.86 -7.14
N VAL A 196 8.19 -5.16 -7.10
CA VAL A 196 9.24 -4.12 -7.09
C VAL A 196 9.18 -3.21 -8.34
N PRO A 197 9.18 -3.71 -9.59
CA PRO A 197 9.10 -2.84 -10.76
C PRO A 197 7.77 -2.10 -10.86
N LEU A 198 6.66 -2.66 -10.38
CA LEU A 198 5.38 -1.94 -10.31
C LEU A 198 5.46 -0.74 -9.36
N ILE A 199 6.04 -0.93 -8.18
CA ILE A 199 6.28 0.15 -7.21
C ILE A 199 7.18 1.24 -7.81
N VAL A 200 8.28 0.85 -8.48
CA VAL A 200 9.15 1.79 -9.19
C VAL A 200 8.36 2.53 -10.29
N GLY A 201 7.49 1.83 -11.01
CA GLY A 201 6.62 2.41 -12.03
C GLY A 201 5.74 3.54 -11.48
N ILE A 202 5.12 3.35 -10.31
CA ILE A 202 4.31 4.41 -9.68
C ILE A 202 5.18 5.62 -9.33
N VAL A 203 6.38 5.40 -8.78
CA VAL A 203 7.29 6.50 -8.43
C VAL A 203 7.71 7.28 -9.69
N VAL A 204 8.02 6.59 -10.79
CA VAL A 204 8.36 7.24 -12.07
C VAL A 204 7.19 8.06 -12.60
N VAL A 205 5.97 7.51 -12.60
CA VAL A 205 4.76 8.23 -13.01
C VAL A 205 4.52 9.45 -12.11
N GLY A 206 4.66 9.31 -10.80
CA GLY A 206 4.48 10.43 -9.86
C GLY A 206 5.53 11.53 -10.04
N MET A 207 6.80 11.17 -10.26
CA MET A 207 7.85 12.15 -10.57
C MET A 207 7.59 12.86 -11.90
N TRP A 208 7.11 12.15 -12.91
CA TRP A 208 6.77 12.75 -14.20
C TRP A 208 5.60 13.73 -14.06
N GLU A 209 4.57 13.38 -13.29
CA GLU A 209 3.44 14.26 -13.02
C GLU A 209 3.87 15.52 -12.25
N TRP A 210 4.73 15.37 -11.24
CA TRP A 210 5.32 16.52 -10.55
C TRP A 210 6.14 17.43 -11.45
N ALA A 211 6.91 16.85 -12.39
CA ALA A 211 7.63 17.63 -13.38
C ALA A 211 6.66 18.38 -14.31
N SER A 212 5.53 17.76 -14.68
CA SER A 212 4.45 18.39 -15.44
C SER A 212 3.84 19.58 -14.68
N ILE A 213 3.50 19.40 -13.40
CA ILE A 213 2.96 20.47 -12.54
C ILE A 213 3.91 21.67 -12.44
N ARG A 214 5.22 21.43 -12.31
CA ARG A 214 6.21 22.51 -12.29
C ARG A 214 6.26 23.29 -13.60
N ARG A 215 6.15 22.60 -14.75
CA ARG A 215 6.11 23.27 -16.07
C ARG A 215 4.85 24.11 -16.22
N MET A 216 3.69 23.60 -15.79
CA MET A 216 2.44 24.37 -15.78
C MET A 216 2.57 25.67 -14.97
N GLY A 217 3.29 25.61 -13.83
CA GLY A 217 3.61 26.81 -13.06
C GLY A 217 4.44 27.84 -13.82
N GLN A 218 5.47 27.41 -14.55
CA GLN A 218 6.34 28.28 -15.34
C GLN A 218 5.62 28.89 -16.56
N GLU A 219 4.77 28.11 -17.22
CA GLU A 219 4.01 28.54 -18.40
C GLU A 219 2.84 29.47 -18.07
N SER A 220 2.40 29.51 -16.81
CA SER A 220 1.28 30.35 -16.36
C SER A 220 1.54 31.86 -16.45
N GLY A 221 2.79 32.28 -16.65
CA GLY A 221 3.19 33.70 -16.64
C GLY A 221 3.06 34.36 -15.27
N CYS A 222 2.76 33.59 -14.22
CA CYS A 222 2.71 34.02 -12.84
C CYS A 222 4.04 33.70 -12.16
N ALA A 223 4.83 34.74 -11.85
CA ALA A 223 6.10 34.64 -11.14
C ALA A 223 5.94 34.89 -9.64
#